data_AF-A0A656JRC7-F1
#
_entry.id   AF-A0A656JRC7-F1
#
_cell.length_a   1.000
_cell.length_b   1.000
_cell.length_c   1.000
_cell.angle_alpha   90.00
_cell.angle_beta   90.00
_cell.angle_gamma   90.00
#
_symmetry.space_group_name_H-M   'P 1'
#
loop_
_entity.id
_entity.type
_entity.pdbx_description
1 polymer ?
#
loop_
_entity_poly.entity_id
_entity_poly.type
_entity_poly.pdbx_seq_one_letter_code
_entity_poly.pdbx_strand_id
1 'polypeptide(L)'
;MNYKKALGALALLLVPTLALAHPGHGDNGLIAGISHPLGGLDHLLAMLAVGLWAAQQQGAARWALPCTFVGTMLIGGLLGFEGLNLPALESGIAASVLALGLAV
;
A
#
# COMPACT_ATOMS: atom_id res chain seq x y z
N MET A 1 -5.61 -23.31 7.00
CA MET A 1 -4.80 -22.38 6.19
C MET A 1 -4.36 -23.11 4.93
N ASN A 2 -4.83 -22.69 3.75
CA ASN A 2 -4.66 -23.46 2.52
C ASN A 2 -3.21 -23.30 1.99
N TYR A 3 -2.45 -24.39 1.88
CA TYR A 3 -1.00 -24.38 1.60
C TYR A 3 -0.62 -23.61 0.32
N LYS A 4 -1.54 -23.52 -0.63
CA LYS A 4 -1.42 -22.72 -1.86
C LYS A 4 -1.26 -21.22 -1.57
N LYS A 5 -1.93 -20.70 -0.53
CA LYS A 5 -1.82 -19.29 -0.10
C LYS A 5 -0.45 -19.01 0.53
N ALA A 6 0.07 -19.96 1.32
CA ALA A 6 1.39 -19.84 1.96
C ALA A 6 2.53 -19.87 0.93
N LEU A 7 2.43 -20.72 -0.10
CA LEU A 7 3.37 -20.78 -1.22
C LEU A 7 3.36 -19.49 -2.06
N GLY A 8 2.17 -18.91 -2.31
CA GLY A 8 2.05 -17.61 -2.97
C GLY A 8 2.70 -16.47 -2.18
N ALA A 9 2.50 -16.44 -0.85
CA ALA A 9 3.11 -15.45 0.02
C ALA A 9 4.65 -15.57 0.05
N LEU A 10 5.19 -16.79 0.05
CA LEU A 10 6.63 -17.05 0.01
C LEU A 10 7.26 -16.62 -1.32
N ALA A 11 6.57 -16.79 -2.44
CA ALA A 11 7.02 -16.33 -3.74
C ALA A 11 7.10 -14.79 -3.84
N LEU A 12 6.17 -14.07 -3.19
CA LEU A 12 6.20 -12.59 -3.13
C LEU A 12 7.39 -12.06 -2.32
N LEU A 13 7.82 -12.77 -1.28
CA LEU A 13 8.97 -12.38 -0.44
C LEU A 13 10.32 -12.48 -1.17
N LEU A 14 10.36 -13.15 -2.33
CA LEU A 14 11.57 -13.38 -3.13
C LEU A 14 11.75 -12.36 -4.28
N VAL A 15 10.91 -11.31 -4.36
CA VAL A 15 10.93 -10.28 -5.42
C VAL A 15 11.57 -8.93 -5.01
N PRO A 16 12.68 -8.82 -4.23
CA PRO A 16 13.24 -7.50 -3.95
C PRO A 16 14.25 -7.09 -5.03
N THR A 17 13.80 -6.53 -6.17
CA THR A 17 14.66 -5.70 -7.06
C THR A 17 13.92 -4.63 -7.87
N LEU A 18 12.58 -4.64 -7.95
CA LEU A 18 11.84 -3.64 -8.73
C LEU A 18 11.43 -2.43 -7.88
N ALA A 19 12.41 -1.76 -7.26
CA ALA A 19 12.19 -0.42 -6.71
C ALA A 19 12.23 0.61 -7.86
N LEU A 20 11.17 0.63 -8.68
CA LEU A 20 10.90 1.68 -9.68
C LEU A 20 10.25 2.91 -9.02
N ALA A 21 10.74 3.33 -7.86
CA ALA A 21 10.19 4.46 -7.10
C ALA A 21 10.83 5.81 -7.49
N HIS A 22 11.68 5.86 -8.52
CA HIS A 22 12.18 7.13 -9.04
C HIS A 22 11.18 7.68 -10.06
N PRO A 23 10.35 8.69 -9.72
CA PRO A 23 9.63 9.42 -10.74
C PRO A 23 10.67 10.02 -11.69
N GLY A 24 10.39 9.98 -12.99
CA GLY A 24 11.20 10.71 -13.97
C GLY A 24 11.39 12.15 -13.48
N HIS A 25 12.63 12.61 -13.45
CA HIS A 25 12.99 13.93 -12.93
C HIS A 25 12.16 15.02 -13.65
N GLY A 26 11.14 15.58 -12.98
CA GLY A 26 10.31 16.65 -13.56
C GLY A 26 8.92 16.85 -12.96
N ASP A 27 8.26 15.79 -12.48
CA ASP A 27 6.84 15.86 -12.08
C ASP A 27 6.68 16.10 -10.58
N ASN A 28 6.92 17.34 -10.13
CA ASN A 28 6.55 17.79 -8.79
C ASN A 28 5.30 18.66 -8.87
N GLY A 29 4.17 18.21 -8.32
CA GLY A 29 2.92 18.96 -8.36
C GLY A 29 1.69 18.12 -7.99
N LEU A 30 0.52 18.76 -7.96
CA LEU A 30 -0.73 18.10 -7.55
C LEU A 30 -1.06 16.86 -8.38
N ILE A 31 -0.85 16.94 -9.70
CA ILE A 31 -1.12 15.83 -10.62
C ILE A 31 -0.20 14.64 -10.31
N ALA A 32 1.09 14.89 -10.06
CA ALA A 32 2.04 13.87 -9.69
C ALA A 32 1.71 13.23 -8.33
N GLY A 33 1.26 14.03 -7.36
CA GLY A 33 0.79 13.52 -6.07
C GLY A 33 -0.46 12.64 -6.17
N ILE A 34 -1.40 13.00 -7.05
CA ILE A 34 -2.62 12.20 -7.31
C ILE A 34 -2.28 10.91 -8.08
N SER A 35 -1.34 10.95 -9.02
CA SER A 35 -0.93 9.77 -9.80
C SER A 35 0.04 8.86 -9.04
N HIS A 36 0.71 9.35 -8.00
CA HIS A 36 1.72 8.60 -7.23
C HIS A 36 1.22 7.23 -6.73
N PRO A 37 0.04 7.08 -6.10
CA PRO A 37 -0.45 5.78 -5.64
C PRO A 37 -0.75 4.79 -6.76
N LEU A 38 -0.90 5.26 -8.00
CA LEU A 38 -1.17 4.41 -9.16
C LEU A 38 0.12 3.85 -9.79
N GLY A 39 1.27 4.45 -9.48
CA GLY A 39 2.57 3.99 -9.97
C GLY A 39 3.19 2.84 -9.15
N GLY A 40 2.74 2.66 -7.89
CA GLY A 40 3.29 1.68 -6.96
C GLY A 40 2.45 0.40 -6.86
N LEU A 41 3.07 -0.77 -7.05
CA LEU A 41 2.40 -2.06 -6.85
C LEU A 41 1.97 -2.29 -5.40
N ASP A 42 2.73 -1.77 -4.45
CA ASP A 42 2.42 -1.78 -3.02
C ASP A 42 1.07 -1.11 -2.72
N HIS A 43 0.85 0.09 -3.27
CA HIS A 43 -0.39 0.85 -3.12
C HIS A 43 -1.56 0.14 -3.81
N LEU A 44 -1.36 -0.35 -5.04
CA LEU A 44 -2.41 -1.06 -5.78
C LEU A 44 -2.85 -2.34 -5.05
N LEU A 45 -1.90 -3.13 -4.53
CA LEU A 45 -2.22 -4.35 -3.77
C LEU A 45 -2.90 -4.02 -2.44
N ALA A 46 -2.44 -3.00 -1.72
CA ALA A 46 -3.08 -2.55 -0.48
C ALA A 46 -4.51 -2.04 -0.74
N MET A 47 -4.73 -1.22 -1.77
CA MET A 47 -6.05 -0.72 -2.17
C MET A 47 -7.01 -1.85 -2.55
N LEU A 48 -6.52 -2.85 -3.30
CA LEU A 48 -7.31 -4.03 -3.65
C LEU A 48 -7.71 -4.81 -2.40
N ALA A 49 -6.75 -5.10 -1.50
CA ALA A 49 -7.03 -5.82 -0.26
C ALA A 49 -8.03 -5.06 0.62
N VAL A 50 -7.83 -3.75 0.84
CA VAL A 50 -8.76 -2.90 1.62
C VAL A 50 -10.14 -2.86 0.96
N GLY A 51 -10.23 -2.79 -0.37
CA GLY A 51 -11.50 -2.81 -1.10
C GLY A 51 -12.25 -4.13 -0.94
N LEU A 52 -11.54 -5.26 -1.05
CA LEU A 52 -12.10 -6.59 -0.80
C LEU A 52 -12.54 -6.76 0.65
N TRP A 53 -11.77 -6.26 1.62
CA TRP A 53 -12.14 -6.27 3.02
C TRP A 53 -13.41 -5.45 3.27
N ALA A 54 -13.44 -4.21 2.75
CA ALA A 54 -14.58 -3.31 2.86
C ALA A 54 -15.87 -3.92 2.28
N ALA A 55 -15.77 -4.66 1.18
CA ALA A 55 -16.89 -5.37 0.57
C ALA A 55 -17.47 -6.49 1.46
N GLN A 56 -16.68 -7.06 2.37
CA GLN A 56 -17.13 -8.07 3.34
C GLN A 56 -17.84 -7.46 4.56
N GLN A 57 -17.68 -6.16 4.79
CA GLN A 57 -18.29 -5.46 5.92
C GLN A 57 -19.70 -4.95 5.63
N GLN A 58 -20.50 -4.78 6.69
CA GLN A 58 -21.82 -4.15 6.63
C GLN A 58 -21.84 -2.81 7.39
N GLY A 59 -22.82 -1.96 7.09
CA GLY A 59 -23.02 -0.68 7.77
C GLY A 59 -21.87 0.31 7.57
N ALA A 60 -21.57 1.09 8.61
CA ALA A 60 -20.57 2.16 8.55
C ALA A 60 -19.15 1.65 8.24
N ALA A 61 -18.81 0.42 8.67
CA ALA A 61 -17.48 -0.15 8.48
C ALA A 61 -17.07 -0.30 7.01
N ARG A 62 -18.05 -0.53 6.11
CA ARG A 62 -17.83 -0.60 4.66
C ARG A 62 -17.21 0.66 4.09
N TRP A 63 -17.53 1.83 4.66
CA TRP A 63 -16.97 3.11 4.24
C TRP A 63 -15.81 3.56 5.12
N ALA A 64 -15.84 3.23 6.42
CA ALA A 64 -14.77 3.58 7.33
C ALA A 64 -13.42 3.01 6.88
N LEU A 65 -13.36 1.74 6.43
CA LEU A 65 -12.12 1.09 6.00
C LEU A 65 -11.38 1.83 4.85
N PRO A 66 -12.01 2.10 3.69
CA PRO A 66 -11.32 2.82 2.62
C PRO A 66 -11.02 4.28 3.02
N CYS A 67 -11.90 4.94 3.78
CA CYS A 67 -11.66 6.31 4.23
C CYS A 67 -10.47 6.42 5.20
N THR A 68 -10.34 5.49 6.14
CA THR A 68 -9.19 5.47 7.06
C THR A 68 -7.90 5.18 6.31
N PHE A 69 -7.91 4.24 5.35
CA PHE A 69 -6.74 3.93 4.52
C PHE A 69 -6.25 5.17 3.75
N VAL A 70 -7.15 5.87 3.05
CA VAL A 70 -6.81 7.11 2.32
C VAL A 70 -6.32 8.20 3.28
N GLY A 71 -6.96 8.35 4.44
CA GLY A 71 -6.57 9.32 5.46
C GLY A 71 -5.16 9.07 6.00
N THR A 72 -4.82 7.84 6.36
CA THR A 72 -3.48 7.49 6.85
C THR A 72 -2.43 7.59 5.75
N MET A 73 -2.79 7.26 4.51
CA MET A 73 -1.89 7.42 3.36
C MET A 73 -1.56 8.90 3.12
N LEU A 74 -2.54 9.80 3.22
CA LEU A 74 -2.32 11.24 3.12
C LEU A 74 -1.37 11.73 4.22
N ILE A 75 -1.59 11.30 5.47
CA ILE A 75 -0.72 11.66 6.60
C ILE A 75 0.71 11.17 6.34
N GLY A 76 0.89 9.92 5.93
CA GLY A 76 2.20 9.37 5.58
C GLY A 76 2.90 10.13 4.45
N GLY A 77 2.14 10.49 3.41
CA GLY A 77 2.65 11.30 2.30
C GLY A 77 3.10 12.70 2.74
N LEU A 78 2.34 13.37 3.62
CA LEU A 78 2.73 14.66 4.19
C LEU A 78 3.98 14.56 5.05
N LEU A 79 4.10 13.52 5.89
CA LEU A 79 5.29 13.30 6.70
C LEU A 79 6.53 13.02 5.82
N GLY A 80 6.38 12.25 4.75
CA GLY A 80 7.43 12.03 3.77
C GLY A 80 7.83 13.31 3.04
N PHE A 81 6.87 14.19 2.72
CA PHE A 81 7.13 15.50 2.13
C PHE A 81 7.93 16.42 3.06
N GLU A 82 7.65 16.41 4.36
CA GLU A 82 8.43 17.12 5.39
C GLU A 82 9.82 16.49 5.63
N GLY A 83 10.19 15.43 4.90
CA GLY A 83 11.50 14.79 4.99
C GLY A 83 11.64 13.83 6.16
N LEU A 84 10.53 13.36 6.76
CA LEU A 84 10.59 12.32 7.78
C LEU A 84 11.11 11.01 7.16
N ASN A 85 12.32 10.64 7.53
CA ASN A 85 12.95 9.40 7.10
C ASN A 85 12.83 8.36 8.22
N LEU A 86 12.02 7.33 7.98
CA LEU A 86 11.88 6.21 8.92
C LEU A 86 12.85 5.08 8.55
N PRO A 87 13.58 4.51 9.51
CA PRO A 87 14.37 3.32 9.24
C PRO A 87 13.45 2.16 8.83
N ALA A 88 13.89 1.36 7.87
CA ALA A 88 13.16 0.19 7.36
C ALA A 88 11.76 0.49 6.80
N LEU A 89 11.53 1.70 6.26
CA LEU A 89 10.24 2.10 5.66
C LEU A 89 9.75 1.09 4.62
N GLU A 90 10.60 0.69 3.69
CA GLU A 90 10.26 -0.28 2.64
C GLU A 90 9.85 -1.63 3.22
N SER A 91 10.56 -2.12 4.24
CA SER A 91 10.21 -3.36 4.93
C SER A 91 8.88 -3.25 5.67
N GLY A 92 8.60 -2.07 6.26
CA GLY A 92 7.30 -1.78 6.89
C GLY A 92 6.15 -1.80 5.88
N ILE A 93 6.35 -1.20 4.69
CA ILE A 93 5.37 -1.24 3.60
C ILE A 93 5.15 -2.68 3.15
N ALA A 94 6.21 -3.43 2.86
CA ALA A 94 6.11 -4.83 2.44
C ALA A 94 5.39 -5.70 3.48
N ALA A 95 5.70 -5.52 4.76
CA ALA A 95 5.04 -6.22 5.86
C ALA A 95 3.54 -5.86 5.94
N SER A 96 3.18 -4.59 5.72
CA SER A 96 1.78 -4.14 5.74
C SER A 96 0.96 -4.74 4.59
N VAL A 97 1.52 -4.79 3.38
CA VAL A 97 0.88 -5.41 2.21
C VAL A 97 0.69 -6.90 2.44
N LEU A 98 1.69 -7.58 2.99
CA LEU A 98 1.61 -9.00 3.34
C LEU A 98 0.53 -9.24 4.41
N ALA A 99 0.49 -8.41 5.45
CA ALA A 99 -0.51 -8.52 6.51
C ALA A 99 -1.94 -8.32 5.97
N LEU A 100 -2.15 -7.30 5.13
CA LEU A 100 -3.43 -7.05 4.46
C LEU A 100 -3.83 -8.21 3.55
N GLY A 101 -2.90 -8.76 2.77
CA GLY A 101 -3.15 -9.91 1.90
C GLY A 101 -3.49 -11.21 2.67
N LEU A 102 -3.02 -11.36 3.91
CA LEU A 102 -3.38 -12.48 4.78
C LEU A 102 -4.72 -12.28 5.50
N ALA A 103 -5.10 -11.03 5.77
CA ALA A 103 -6.31 -10.67 6.50
C ALA A 103 -7.59 -10.77 5.68
N VAL A 104 -7.48 -10.74 4.35
CA VAL A 104 -8.58 -10.72 3.37
C VAL A 104 -8.80 -12.08 2.71
#